data_AF-I0JTP7-F1
#
_entry.id   AF-I0JTP7-F1
#
_cell.length_a   1.000
_cell.length_b   1.000
_cell.length_c   1.000
_cell.angle_alpha   90.00
_cell.angle_beta   90.00
_cell.angle_gamma   90.00
#
_symmetry.space_group_name_H-M   'P 1'
#
loop_
_entity.id
_entity.type
_entity.pdbx_description
1 polymer ?
#
loop_
_entity_poly.entity_id
_entity_poly.type
_entity_poly.pdbx_seq_one_letter_code
_entity_poly.pdbx_strand_id
1 'polypeptide(L)'
;MHCNHSTQTLNESTGEILVDQTQSGKERDWKGKKERSQLTAEHFDLAGLTSKAERMNECADTLVFKKTPEALKLYQSWFCKVRLCPMCNWRRSLKIAYHNKKIVETVNERQKVRWLFLTLTVKNTDSESLSETISDMFKGFNRLSKYKAFKTSIKGFFRALEVTRDRDEYITKKRYDNNPAYYKRKGLEIGSENPNYGTYHPHFHVLLCVPTSYFKKKNYYITQDEWTTLWKRAMKLDYSPVVNVKKVKPKENLEDVKTYEDDFKRAIKEQNAVLEVSKYPVKDTDVIKGSEVTDENIETVKALDAALSYKRLIGYGGLLKEIHKELNLGDAEDGDLINISEEDEVANGVFEVVAKWHPGMKNYVVY
;
A
#
# COMPACT_ATOMS: atom_id res chain seq x y z
N MET A 1 8.75 56.15 -16.14
CA MET A 1 8.32 55.73 -14.79
C MET A 1 8.32 54.21 -14.76
N HIS A 2 9.37 53.60 -14.22
CA HIS A 2 9.42 52.16 -14.01
C HIS A 2 8.76 51.84 -12.68
N CYS A 3 7.58 51.21 -12.71
CA CYS A 3 7.02 50.57 -11.52
C CYS A 3 7.83 49.30 -11.24
N ASN A 4 8.77 49.42 -10.31
CA ASN A 4 9.29 48.27 -9.58
C ASN A 4 8.16 47.71 -8.72
N HIS A 5 7.53 46.62 -9.15
CA HIS A 5 6.88 45.71 -8.22
C HIS A 5 7.98 44.91 -7.52
N SER A 6 8.51 45.48 -6.44
CA SER A 6 9.35 44.77 -5.49
C SER A 6 8.57 43.59 -4.91
N THR A 7 8.97 42.38 -5.28
CA THR A 7 8.56 41.13 -4.65
C THR A 7 9.19 41.09 -3.25
N GLN A 8 8.53 41.68 -2.26
CA GLN A 8 8.94 41.59 -0.86
C GLN A 8 8.58 40.20 -0.31
N THR A 9 9.60 39.33 -0.25
CA THR A 9 9.90 38.32 0.79
C THR A 9 8.81 37.32 1.22
N LEU A 10 8.85 36.12 0.63
CA LEU A 10 8.38 34.84 1.22
C LEU A 10 9.55 34.07 1.89
N ASN A 11 10.45 34.78 2.59
CA ASN A 11 11.75 34.23 3.01
C ASN A 11 12.01 34.21 4.53
N GLU A 12 11.10 34.70 5.36
CA GLU A 12 11.27 34.68 6.81
C GLU A 12 10.44 33.55 7.42
N SER A 13 11.13 32.54 7.95
CA SER A 13 10.47 31.45 8.70
C SER A 13 9.69 32.03 9.87
N THR A 14 8.43 31.63 10.04
CA THR A 14 7.66 31.99 11.24
C THR A 14 8.21 31.32 12.51
N GLY A 15 9.05 30.30 12.34
CA GLY A 15 9.56 29.46 13.42
C GLY A 15 8.55 28.43 13.92
N GLU A 16 7.32 28.47 13.40
CA GLU A 16 6.25 27.54 13.74
C GLU A 16 6.46 26.20 13.06
N ILE A 17 6.15 25.12 13.77
CA ILE A 17 6.15 23.77 13.21
C ILE A 17 4.85 23.53 12.45
N LEU A 18 4.94 22.89 11.28
CA LEU A 18 3.75 22.48 10.53
C LEU A 18 2.87 21.57 11.38
N VAL A 19 1.60 21.97 11.53
CA VAL A 19 0.54 21.14 12.10
C VAL A 19 -0.51 20.90 11.04
N ASP A 20 -0.56 19.68 10.51
CA ASP A 20 -1.56 19.23 9.55
C ASP A 20 -2.39 18.10 10.16
N GLN A 21 -3.68 18.38 10.39
CA GLN A 21 -4.61 17.47 11.05
C GLN A 21 -5.79 17.15 10.15
N THR A 22 -6.28 15.92 10.30
CA THR A 22 -7.55 15.46 9.75
C THR A 22 -8.73 16.13 10.48
N GLN A 23 -9.95 16.01 9.94
CA GLN A 23 -11.15 16.55 10.58
C GLN A 23 -11.41 16.01 12.01
N SER A 24 -10.86 14.84 12.38
CA SER A 24 -10.97 14.32 13.76
C SER A 24 -9.91 14.88 14.72
N GLY A 25 -9.03 15.75 14.24
CA GLY A 25 -7.86 16.23 14.99
C GLY A 25 -6.65 15.30 14.96
N LYS A 26 -6.71 14.17 14.23
CA LYS A 26 -5.54 13.30 14.09
C LYS A 26 -4.50 13.93 13.15
N GLU A 27 -3.26 14.02 13.61
CA GLU A 27 -2.13 14.52 12.83
C GLU A 27 -1.75 13.61 11.65
N ARG A 28 -1.42 14.25 10.52
CA ARG A 28 -0.81 13.61 9.35
C ARG A 28 0.71 13.60 9.53
N ASP A 29 1.27 12.40 9.57
CA ASP A 29 2.66 12.13 9.94
C ASP A 29 3.68 12.48 8.84
N TRP A 30 3.72 13.75 8.41
CA TRP A 30 4.70 14.24 7.44
C TRP A 30 6.12 14.08 7.97
N LYS A 31 6.35 14.44 9.24
CA LYS A 31 7.65 14.32 9.90
C LYS A 31 8.15 12.87 9.94
N GLY A 32 7.38 11.95 10.51
CA GLY A 32 7.82 10.56 10.66
C GLY A 32 8.05 9.88 9.31
N LYS A 33 7.24 10.19 8.29
CA LYS A 33 7.46 9.68 6.94
C LYS A 33 8.69 10.28 6.26
N LYS A 34 9.02 11.54 6.54
CA LYS A 34 10.25 12.19 6.07
C LYS A 34 11.49 11.60 6.72
N GLU A 35 11.51 11.49 8.06
CA GLU A 35 12.59 10.85 8.81
C GLU A 35 12.81 9.41 8.34
N ARG A 36 11.72 8.64 8.17
CA ARG A 36 11.80 7.27 7.64
C ARG A 36 12.38 7.22 6.23
N SER A 37 12.08 8.23 5.41
CA SER A 37 12.60 8.29 4.04
C SER A 37 14.08 8.62 3.99
N GLN A 38 14.57 9.50 4.87
CA GLN A 38 16.01 9.76 5.01
C GLN A 38 16.75 8.51 5.50
N LEU A 39 16.21 7.82 6.51
CA LEU A 39 16.79 6.55 6.96
C LEU A 39 16.79 5.50 5.85
N THR A 40 15.69 5.38 5.08
CA THR A 40 15.64 4.47 3.92
C THR A 40 16.65 4.87 2.84
N ALA A 41 16.88 6.17 2.63
CA ALA A 41 17.87 6.66 1.68
C ALA A 41 19.28 6.25 2.08
N GLU A 42 19.66 6.32 3.36
CA GLU A 42 20.95 5.84 3.85
C GLU A 42 21.20 4.36 3.52
N HIS A 43 20.18 3.51 3.71
CA HIS A 43 20.26 2.09 3.33
C HIS A 43 20.41 1.90 1.82
N PHE A 44 19.72 2.71 1.02
CA PHE A 44 19.84 2.67 -0.44
C PHE A 44 21.23 3.10 -0.90
N ASP A 45 21.82 4.11 -0.28
CA ASP A 45 23.15 4.59 -0.63
C ASP A 45 24.20 3.51 -0.38
N LEU A 46 24.17 2.90 0.81
CA LEU A 46 25.06 1.78 1.16
C LEU A 46 24.79 0.51 0.34
N ALA A 47 23.58 0.34 -0.21
CA ALA A 47 23.26 -0.72 -1.16
C ALA A 47 23.81 -0.45 -2.58
N GLY A 48 24.44 0.70 -2.83
CA GLY A 48 24.94 1.13 -4.13
C GLY A 48 23.88 1.77 -5.04
N LEU A 49 22.76 2.22 -4.47
CA LEU A 49 21.63 2.84 -5.18
C LEU A 49 21.60 4.37 -4.97
N THR A 50 22.77 5.02 -5.01
CA THR A 50 23.00 6.43 -4.65
C THR A 50 22.03 7.41 -5.32
N SER A 51 21.79 7.30 -6.63
CA SER A 51 20.83 8.19 -7.33
C SER A 51 19.39 8.08 -6.81
N LYS A 52 18.98 6.90 -6.32
CA LYS A 52 17.67 6.74 -5.65
C LYS A 52 17.71 7.31 -4.24
N ALA A 53 18.82 7.14 -3.52
CA ALA A 53 19.03 7.70 -2.18
C ALA A 53 18.96 9.23 -2.17
N GLU A 54 19.70 9.90 -3.06
CA GLU A 54 19.70 11.37 -3.19
C GLU A 54 18.29 11.93 -3.39
N ARG A 55 17.54 11.39 -4.37
CA ARG A 55 16.16 11.80 -4.61
C ARG A 55 15.25 11.53 -3.40
N MET A 56 15.46 10.43 -2.67
CA MET A 56 14.69 10.14 -1.46
C MET A 56 15.00 11.10 -0.32
N ASN A 57 16.25 11.54 -0.19
CA ASN A 57 16.64 12.55 0.79
C ASN A 57 15.95 13.88 0.55
N GLU A 58 15.75 14.28 -0.72
CA GLU A 58 15.07 15.53 -1.09
C GLU A 58 13.54 15.39 -1.19
N CYS A 59 13.02 14.15 -1.09
CA CYS A 59 11.62 13.86 -1.29
C CYS A 59 10.74 14.64 -0.32
N ALA A 60 9.84 15.45 -0.87
CA ALA A 60 8.91 16.31 -0.13
C ALA A 60 9.58 17.28 0.85
N ASP A 61 10.76 17.81 0.53
CA ASP A 61 11.41 18.86 1.34
C ASP A 61 10.57 20.12 1.49
N THR A 62 9.74 20.43 0.50
CA THR A 62 8.79 21.54 0.56
C THR A 62 7.38 21.02 0.39
N LEU A 63 6.49 21.47 1.27
CA LEU A 63 5.07 21.22 1.26
C LEU A 63 4.36 22.56 1.14
N VAL A 64 3.59 22.75 0.09
CA VAL A 64 2.74 23.93 -0.08
C VAL A 64 1.31 23.47 0.09
N PHE A 65 0.59 24.09 1.03
CA PHE A 65 -0.80 23.83 1.30
C PHE A 65 -1.64 25.04 0.92
N LYS A 66 -2.87 24.79 0.49
CA LYS A 66 -3.94 25.79 0.57
C LYS A 66 -4.70 25.57 1.87
N LYS A 67 -4.89 26.64 2.63
CA LYS A 67 -5.73 26.63 3.82
C LYS A 67 -7.19 26.83 3.41
N THR A 68 -8.02 25.83 3.66
CA THR A 68 -9.49 25.95 3.60
C THR A 68 -10.04 26.22 5.02
N PRO A 69 -11.31 26.60 5.17
CA PRO A 69 -11.92 26.73 6.50
C PRO A 69 -11.89 25.44 7.33
N GLU A 70 -11.86 24.28 6.66
CA GLU A 70 -11.97 22.95 7.26
C GLU A 70 -10.61 22.27 7.49
N ALA A 71 -9.62 22.48 6.60
CA ALA A 71 -8.34 21.78 6.66
C ALA A 71 -7.21 22.44 5.83
N LEU A 72 -5.99 21.95 6.04
CA LEU A 72 -4.91 22.11 5.06
C LEU A 72 -5.08 21.09 3.93
N LYS A 73 -5.03 21.57 2.69
CA LYS A 73 -5.01 20.74 1.49
C LYS A 73 -3.68 20.88 0.79
N LEU A 74 -2.93 19.78 0.67
CA LEU A 74 -1.65 19.80 -0.03
C LEU A 74 -1.88 20.17 -1.49
N TYR A 75 -1.21 21.23 -1.91
CA TYR A 75 -1.33 21.83 -3.23
C TYR A 75 -0.10 21.56 -4.10
N GLN A 76 1.10 21.58 -3.51
CA GLN A 76 2.32 21.34 -4.24
C GLN A 76 3.39 20.68 -3.35
N SER A 77 4.09 19.71 -3.92
CA SER A 77 5.31 19.11 -3.34
C SER A 77 6.05 18.31 -4.41
N TRP A 78 7.32 18.00 -4.16
CA TRP A 78 8.17 17.24 -5.08
C TRP A 78 8.47 15.85 -4.49
N PHE A 79 7.74 14.85 -4.97
CA PHE A 79 7.93 13.47 -4.55
C PHE A 79 8.93 12.75 -5.48
N CYS A 80 9.89 12.02 -4.91
CA CYS A 80 10.92 11.32 -5.69
C CYS A 80 10.41 10.16 -6.54
N LYS A 81 9.22 9.66 -6.23
CA LYS A 81 8.57 8.49 -6.82
C LYS A 81 9.38 7.19 -6.72
N VAL A 82 10.46 7.14 -5.93
CA VAL A 82 11.15 5.89 -5.64
C VAL A 82 10.17 4.93 -4.97
N ARG A 83 10.19 3.67 -5.41
CA ARG A 83 9.16 2.69 -5.07
C ARG A 83 9.14 2.29 -3.61
N LEU A 84 10.28 2.28 -2.94
CA LEU A 84 10.38 1.95 -1.51
C LEU A 84 10.47 3.20 -0.63
N CYS A 85 10.39 4.41 -1.20
CA CYS A 85 10.40 5.65 -0.43
C CYS A 85 9.16 5.72 0.49
N PRO A 86 9.33 5.78 1.82
CA PRO A 86 8.23 5.88 2.77
C PRO A 86 7.27 7.05 2.53
N MET A 87 7.77 8.23 2.13
CA MET A 87 6.94 9.38 1.73
C MET A 87 6.09 9.07 0.49
N CYS A 88 6.71 8.62 -0.60
CA CYS A 88 5.99 8.35 -1.85
C CYS A 88 5.02 7.18 -1.70
N ASN A 89 5.42 6.13 -0.99
CA ASN A 89 4.51 5.07 -0.61
C ASN A 89 3.39 5.67 0.21
N TRP A 90 3.64 6.38 1.30
CA TRP A 90 2.56 7.00 2.08
C TRP A 90 1.47 7.69 1.23
N ARG A 91 1.87 8.47 0.22
CA ARG A 91 0.92 9.09 -0.72
C ARG A 91 0.20 8.10 -1.65
N ARG A 92 0.89 7.08 -2.18
CA ARG A 92 0.32 6.05 -3.06
C ARG A 92 -0.83 5.26 -2.43
N SER A 93 -0.77 4.83 -1.17
CA SER A 93 -1.88 4.05 -0.58
C SER A 93 -3.07 4.94 -0.36
N LEU A 94 -2.86 6.18 0.09
CA LEU A 94 -3.98 7.09 0.25
C LEU A 94 -4.74 7.22 -1.08
N LYS A 95 -4.00 7.34 -2.19
CA LYS A 95 -4.58 7.36 -3.55
C LYS A 95 -5.25 6.04 -3.93
N ILE A 96 -4.58 4.89 -3.78
CA ILE A 96 -5.16 3.57 -4.06
C ILE A 96 -6.43 3.32 -3.23
N ALA A 97 -6.40 3.71 -1.96
CA ALA A 97 -7.51 3.59 -1.04
C ALA A 97 -8.68 4.46 -1.50
N TYR A 98 -8.43 5.71 -1.90
CA TYR A 98 -9.45 6.60 -2.47
C TYR A 98 -10.06 6.02 -3.76
N HIS A 99 -9.24 5.51 -4.67
CA HIS A 99 -9.71 4.88 -5.91
C HIS A 99 -10.60 3.68 -5.59
N ASN A 100 -10.14 2.78 -4.72
CA ASN A 100 -10.90 1.60 -4.32
C ASN A 100 -12.20 1.98 -3.60
N LYS A 101 -12.19 3.03 -2.78
CA LYS A 101 -13.39 3.59 -2.14
C LYS A 101 -14.42 4.00 -3.18
N LYS A 102 -14.07 4.92 -4.10
CA LYS A 102 -15.01 5.43 -5.11
C LYS A 102 -15.54 4.30 -5.98
N ILE A 103 -14.67 3.38 -6.41
CA ILE A 103 -15.09 2.22 -7.20
C ILE A 103 -16.09 1.35 -6.44
N VAL A 104 -15.82 1.02 -5.17
CA VAL A 104 -16.72 0.18 -4.34
C VAL A 104 -18.06 0.87 -4.09
N GLU A 105 -18.05 2.17 -3.76
CA GLU A 105 -19.25 2.99 -3.59
C GLU A 105 -20.11 2.96 -4.86
N THR A 106 -19.51 3.27 -6.02
CA THR A 106 -20.18 3.25 -7.32
C THR A 106 -20.75 1.87 -7.68
N VAL A 107 -20.02 0.78 -7.40
CA VAL A 107 -20.54 -0.59 -7.61
C VAL A 107 -21.78 -0.83 -6.74
N ASN A 108 -21.70 -0.48 -5.46
CA ASN A 108 -22.76 -0.76 -4.48
C ASN A 108 -24.02 0.07 -4.72
N GLU A 109 -23.89 1.31 -5.22
CA GLU A 109 -25.00 2.16 -5.65
C GLU A 109 -25.73 1.56 -6.85
N ARG A 110 -24.99 0.99 -7.81
CA ARG A 110 -25.55 0.44 -9.06
C ARG A 110 -26.10 -0.96 -8.92
N GLN A 111 -25.47 -1.78 -8.08
CA GLN A 111 -25.71 -3.22 -8.05
C GLN A 111 -25.65 -3.76 -6.64
N LYS A 112 -26.61 -4.63 -6.30
CA LYS A 112 -26.45 -5.49 -5.12
C LYS A 112 -25.38 -6.52 -5.40
N VAL A 113 -24.27 -6.44 -4.67
CA VAL A 113 -23.12 -7.36 -4.77
C VAL A 113 -22.72 -7.88 -3.39
N ARG A 114 -21.69 -8.73 -3.36
CA ARG A 114 -20.96 -9.10 -2.15
C ARG A 114 -19.47 -8.94 -2.43
N TRP A 115 -18.71 -8.70 -1.38
CA TRP A 115 -17.27 -8.57 -1.46
C TRP A 115 -16.56 -9.71 -0.73
N LEU A 116 -15.49 -10.21 -1.33
CA LEU A 116 -14.58 -11.18 -0.73
C LEU A 116 -13.17 -10.60 -0.68
N PHE A 117 -12.44 -10.96 0.37
CA PHE A 117 -11.00 -10.76 0.47
C PHE A 117 -10.30 -12.10 0.27
N LEU A 118 -9.48 -12.18 -0.77
CA LEU A 118 -8.72 -13.37 -1.14
C LEU A 118 -7.22 -13.07 -0.99
N THR A 119 -6.51 -13.95 -0.30
CA THR A 119 -5.04 -13.93 -0.20
C THR A 119 -4.47 -15.15 -0.91
N LEU A 120 -3.60 -14.93 -1.89
CA LEU A 120 -2.93 -15.98 -2.68
C LEU A 120 -1.45 -15.95 -2.35
N THR A 121 -0.91 -17.04 -1.78
CA THR A 121 0.51 -17.10 -1.40
C THR A 121 1.30 -18.08 -2.26
N VAL A 122 2.62 -17.97 -2.17
CA VAL A 122 3.59 -19.00 -2.59
C VAL A 122 4.45 -19.37 -1.38
N LYS A 123 5.31 -20.39 -1.50
CA LYS A 123 6.35 -20.62 -0.49
C LYS A 123 7.29 -19.41 -0.46
N ASN A 124 7.95 -19.23 0.67
CA ASN A 124 9.03 -18.27 0.76
C ASN A 124 10.10 -18.53 -0.31
N THR A 125 10.75 -17.46 -0.76
CA THR A 125 11.79 -17.45 -1.78
C THR A 125 12.98 -16.64 -1.28
N ASP A 126 14.19 -17.02 -1.67
CA ASP A 126 15.38 -16.18 -1.49
C ASP A 126 15.31 -14.90 -2.35
N SER A 127 16.26 -13.98 -2.12
CA SER A 127 16.37 -12.70 -2.83
C SER A 127 16.66 -12.87 -4.32
N GLU A 128 17.45 -13.89 -4.71
CA GLU A 128 17.87 -14.15 -6.09
C GLU A 128 16.67 -14.57 -6.96
N SER A 129 15.83 -15.45 -6.41
CA SER A 129 14.65 -16.02 -7.07
C SER A 129 13.40 -15.14 -6.93
N LEU A 130 13.45 -14.07 -6.12
CA LEU A 130 12.29 -13.23 -5.81
C LEU A 130 11.70 -12.55 -7.05
N SER A 131 12.54 -11.98 -7.92
CA SER A 131 12.08 -11.27 -9.13
C SER A 131 11.35 -12.19 -10.10
N GLU A 132 11.87 -13.40 -10.28
CA GLU A 132 11.27 -14.45 -11.11
C GLU A 132 9.97 -14.96 -10.49
N THR A 133 9.98 -15.26 -9.19
CA THR A 133 8.80 -15.70 -8.43
C THR A 133 7.65 -14.70 -8.57
N ILE A 134 7.92 -13.40 -8.41
CA ILE A 134 6.93 -12.35 -8.59
C ILE A 134 6.40 -12.31 -10.04
N SER A 135 7.30 -12.45 -11.02
CA SER A 135 6.91 -12.49 -12.44
C SER A 135 5.97 -13.66 -12.74
N ASP A 136 6.27 -14.83 -12.17
CA ASP A 136 5.45 -16.02 -12.30
C ASP A 136 4.13 -15.92 -11.56
N MET A 137 4.10 -15.24 -10.40
CA MET A 137 2.87 -14.88 -9.71
C MET A 137 1.96 -14.02 -10.59
N PHE A 138 2.48 -13.00 -11.27
CA PHE A 138 1.66 -12.21 -12.21
C PHE A 138 1.13 -13.05 -13.38
N LYS A 139 1.96 -13.91 -13.98
CA LYS A 139 1.52 -14.85 -15.02
C LYS A 139 0.44 -15.82 -14.49
N GLY A 140 0.64 -16.32 -13.28
CA GLY A 140 -0.29 -17.20 -12.57
C GLY A 140 -1.64 -16.52 -12.33
N PHE A 141 -1.64 -15.29 -11.83
CA PHE A 141 -2.88 -14.53 -11.61
C PHE A 141 -3.63 -14.28 -12.92
N ASN A 142 -2.91 -13.97 -14.01
CA ASN A 142 -3.50 -13.82 -15.34
C ASN A 142 -4.11 -15.14 -15.86
N ARG A 143 -3.53 -16.29 -15.53
CA ARG A 143 -4.13 -17.61 -15.86
C ARG A 143 -5.36 -17.88 -14.98
N LEU A 144 -5.27 -17.61 -13.68
CA LEU A 144 -6.36 -17.78 -12.71
C LEU A 144 -7.61 -17.00 -13.14
N SER A 145 -7.45 -15.73 -13.50
CA SER A 145 -8.57 -14.86 -13.88
C SER A 145 -9.28 -15.29 -15.17
N LYS A 146 -8.62 -16.12 -16.00
CA LYS A 146 -9.18 -16.66 -17.25
C LYS A 146 -9.91 -17.99 -17.07
N TYR A 147 -9.76 -18.66 -15.92
CA TYR A 147 -10.46 -19.92 -15.67
C TYR A 147 -11.98 -19.73 -15.65
N LYS A 148 -12.71 -20.73 -16.13
CA LYS A 148 -14.18 -20.72 -16.19
C LYS A 148 -14.80 -20.40 -14.83
N ALA A 149 -14.36 -21.09 -13.77
CA ALA A 149 -14.82 -20.85 -12.41
C ALA A 149 -14.66 -19.38 -11.98
N PHE A 150 -13.50 -18.78 -12.26
CA PHE A 150 -13.24 -17.36 -11.96
C PHE A 150 -14.18 -16.44 -12.76
N LYS A 151 -14.22 -16.58 -14.09
CA LYS A 151 -15.04 -15.74 -14.98
C LYS A 151 -16.54 -15.84 -14.68
N THR A 152 -17.01 -17.02 -14.27
CA THR A 152 -18.41 -17.25 -13.93
C THR A 152 -18.78 -16.65 -12.57
N SER A 153 -17.85 -16.63 -11.62
CA SER A 153 -18.14 -16.29 -10.21
C SER A 153 -17.79 -14.85 -9.83
N ILE A 154 -16.81 -14.24 -10.52
CA ILE A 154 -16.23 -12.94 -10.17
C ILE A 154 -16.66 -11.89 -11.20
N LYS A 155 -17.35 -10.85 -10.74
CA LYS A 155 -17.76 -9.69 -11.57
C LYS A 155 -16.61 -8.73 -11.84
N GLY A 156 -15.70 -8.59 -10.88
CA GLY A 156 -14.52 -7.75 -11.00
C GLY A 156 -13.60 -7.92 -9.80
N PHE A 157 -12.39 -7.41 -9.92
CA PHE A 157 -11.40 -7.49 -8.85
C PHE A 157 -10.43 -6.30 -8.83
N PHE A 158 -9.86 -6.07 -7.67
CA PHE A 158 -8.61 -5.34 -7.46
C PHE A 158 -7.58 -6.32 -6.88
N ARG A 159 -6.34 -6.31 -7.36
CA ARG A 159 -5.22 -7.06 -6.78
C ARG A 159 -4.07 -6.13 -6.40
N ALA A 160 -3.36 -6.46 -5.33
CA ALA A 160 -2.09 -5.85 -4.94
C ALA A 160 -1.09 -6.95 -4.55
N LEU A 161 0.15 -6.87 -5.04
CA LEU A 161 1.25 -7.75 -4.62
C LEU A 161 1.87 -7.24 -3.34
N GLU A 162 1.81 -7.97 -2.23
CA GLU A 162 2.58 -7.67 -1.02
C GLU A 162 3.83 -8.56 -0.92
N VAL A 163 4.98 -7.99 -0.52
CA VAL A 163 6.21 -8.75 -0.24
C VAL A 163 6.69 -8.45 1.17
N THR A 164 6.77 -9.47 2.01
CA THR A 164 7.34 -9.38 3.36
C THR A 164 8.66 -10.14 3.43
N ARG A 165 9.60 -9.71 4.29
CA ARG A 165 10.80 -10.48 4.65
C ARG A 165 10.59 -11.12 6.01
N ASP A 166 10.97 -12.39 6.15
CA ASP A 166 10.99 -13.05 7.45
C ASP A 166 12.26 -12.65 8.21
N ARG A 167 12.07 -12.00 9.35
CA ARG A 167 13.15 -11.39 10.16
C ARG A 167 13.32 -12.03 11.53
N ASP A 168 12.58 -13.11 11.81
CA ASP A 168 12.70 -13.81 13.08
C ASP A 168 13.69 -14.96 12.89
N GLU A 169 14.88 -14.83 13.47
CA GLU A 169 15.95 -15.83 13.38
C GLU A 169 15.56 -17.15 14.05
N TYR A 170 14.79 -17.06 15.15
CA TYR A 170 14.29 -18.21 15.90
C TYR A 170 12.75 -18.25 15.91
N ILE A 171 12.18 -19.46 16.04
CA ILE A 171 10.75 -19.64 16.19
C ILE A 171 10.27 -19.04 17.51
N THR A 172 9.60 -17.89 17.42
CA THR A 172 9.01 -17.23 18.59
C THR A 172 7.76 -17.95 19.07
N LYS A 173 7.42 -17.80 20.36
CA LYS A 173 6.16 -18.32 20.93
C LYS A 173 4.94 -17.88 20.12
N LYS A 174 4.86 -16.58 19.79
CA LYS A 174 3.78 -16.01 18.98
C LYS A 174 3.65 -16.71 17.62
N ARG A 175 4.77 -17.03 16.95
CA ARG A 175 4.75 -17.76 15.69
C ARG A 175 4.25 -19.18 15.86
N TYR A 176 4.78 -19.89 16.85
CA TYR A 176 4.40 -21.27 17.15
C TYR A 176 2.90 -21.38 17.41
N ASP A 177 2.37 -20.50 18.27
CA ASP A 177 0.96 -20.47 18.66
C ASP A 177 0.01 -20.19 17.48
N ASN A 178 0.47 -19.45 16.45
CA ASN A 178 -0.33 -19.19 15.26
C ASN A 178 -0.51 -20.41 14.34
N ASN A 179 0.41 -21.38 14.37
CA ASN A 179 0.31 -22.59 13.54
C ASN A 179 1.07 -23.78 14.15
N PRO A 180 0.65 -24.28 15.32
CA PRO A 180 1.40 -25.28 16.06
C PRO A 180 1.54 -26.60 15.28
N ALA A 181 0.53 -26.95 14.48
CA ALA A 181 0.56 -28.16 13.65
C ALA A 181 1.65 -28.13 12.57
N TYR A 182 1.93 -26.96 11.99
CA TYR A 182 3.02 -26.81 11.01
C TYR A 182 4.38 -27.08 11.64
N TYR A 183 4.68 -26.42 12.76
CA TYR A 183 5.97 -26.56 13.44
C TYR A 183 6.17 -27.98 13.97
N LYS A 184 5.14 -28.59 14.58
CA LYS A 184 5.18 -29.99 15.01
C LYS A 184 5.49 -30.96 13.88
N ARG A 185 4.85 -30.82 12.71
CA ARG A 185 5.14 -31.67 11.54
C ARG A 185 6.55 -31.49 10.99
N LYS A 186 7.17 -30.34 11.24
CA LYS A 186 8.54 -30.02 10.81
C LYS A 186 9.59 -30.36 11.88
N GLY A 187 9.19 -30.84 13.05
CA GLY A 187 10.11 -31.07 14.17
C GLY A 187 10.71 -29.78 14.74
N LEU A 188 10.01 -28.65 14.60
CA LEU A 188 10.45 -27.34 15.09
C LEU A 188 9.72 -26.99 16.38
N GLU A 189 10.43 -26.41 17.33
CA GLU A 189 9.95 -25.98 18.64
C GLU A 189 10.20 -24.48 18.85
N ILE A 190 9.67 -23.92 19.94
CA ILE A 190 9.97 -22.54 20.32
C ILE A 190 11.48 -22.45 20.62
N GLY A 191 12.16 -21.51 19.98
CA GLY A 191 13.62 -21.35 20.07
C GLY A 191 14.42 -22.12 19.02
N SER A 192 13.80 -23.00 18.21
CA SER A 192 14.48 -23.58 17.04
C SER A 192 14.83 -22.50 16.02
N GLU A 193 15.90 -22.70 15.25
CA GLU A 193 16.22 -21.86 14.09
C GLU A 193 15.03 -21.82 13.11
N ASN A 194 14.72 -20.63 12.60
CA ASN A 194 13.65 -20.44 11.64
C ASN A 194 14.17 -20.72 10.22
N PRO A 195 13.71 -21.79 9.54
CA PRO A 195 14.17 -22.11 8.19
C PRO A 195 13.78 -21.06 7.14
N ASN A 196 12.87 -20.15 7.47
CA ASN A 196 12.49 -19.05 6.59
C ASN A 196 13.24 -17.75 6.90
N TYR A 197 14.09 -17.68 7.93
CA TYR A 197 14.81 -16.45 8.26
C TYR A 197 15.56 -15.88 7.04
N GLY A 198 15.43 -14.58 6.83
CA GLY A 198 16.03 -13.87 5.70
C GLY A 198 15.30 -14.01 4.36
N THR A 199 14.37 -14.97 4.22
CA THR A 199 13.61 -15.20 2.97
C THR A 199 12.42 -14.25 2.82
N TYR A 200 11.89 -14.17 1.60
CA TYR A 200 10.79 -13.29 1.23
C TYR A 200 9.51 -14.08 0.95
N HIS A 201 8.37 -13.50 1.29
CA HIS A 201 7.06 -14.10 1.09
C HIS A 201 6.17 -13.19 0.23
N PRO A 202 6.30 -13.25 -1.11
CA PRO A 202 5.41 -12.55 -2.00
C PRO A 202 4.01 -13.19 -1.98
N HIS A 203 2.98 -12.37 -1.90
CA HIS A 203 1.58 -12.81 -1.90
C HIS A 203 0.67 -11.75 -2.52
N PHE A 204 -0.49 -12.16 -3.05
CA PHE A 204 -1.50 -11.21 -3.50
C PHE A 204 -2.59 -11.03 -2.45
N HIS A 205 -2.94 -9.76 -2.21
CA HIS A 205 -4.23 -9.39 -1.65
C HIS A 205 -5.19 -9.00 -2.77
N VAL A 206 -6.38 -9.59 -2.76
CA VAL A 206 -7.35 -9.46 -3.85
C VAL A 206 -8.73 -9.16 -3.28
N LEU A 207 -9.30 -8.01 -3.67
CA LEU A 207 -10.69 -7.66 -3.40
C LEU A 207 -11.52 -8.15 -4.58
N LEU A 208 -12.49 -9.02 -4.30
CA LEU A 208 -13.34 -9.63 -5.32
C LEU A 208 -14.77 -9.12 -5.18
N CYS A 209 -15.35 -8.63 -6.28
CA CYS A 209 -16.78 -8.35 -6.41
C CYS A 209 -17.48 -9.60 -6.95
N VAL A 210 -18.46 -10.11 -6.21
CA VAL A 210 -19.20 -11.33 -6.56
C VAL A 210 -20.72 -11.09 -6.51
N PRO A 211 -21.55 -11.85 -7.24
CA PRO A 211 -23.00 -11.69 -7.19
C PRO A 211 -23.56 -11.99 -5.79
N THR A 212 -24.72 -11.42 -5.45
CA THR A 212 -25.42 -11.71 -4.18
C THR A 212 -25.75 -13.18 -3.96
N SER A 213 -25.85 -13.94 -5.06
CA SER A 213 -26.09 -15.38 -5.06
C SER A 213 -24.82 -16.23 -4.98
N TYR A 214 -23.63 -15.63 -4.82
CA TYR A 214 -22.34 -16.35 -4.76
C TYR A 214 -22.38 -17.53 -3.80
N PHE A 215 -22.82 -17.33 -2.56
CA PHE A 215 -22.91 -18.40 -1.54
C PHE A 215 -24.14 -19.32 -1.68
N LYS A 216 -25.07 -18.99 -2.59
CA LYS A 216 -26.35 -19.72 -2.75
C LYS A 216 -26.35 -20.66 -3.94
N LYS A 217 -25.66 -20.29 -5.03
CA LYS A 217 -25.62 -21.06 -6.28
C LYS A 217 -24.30 -21.82 -6.38
N LYS A 218 -24.38 -23.15 -6.47
CA LYS A 218 -23.21 -24.03 -6.63
C LYS A 218 -22.31 -23.64 -7.81
N ASN A 219 -22.89 -23.10 -8.89
CA ASN A 219 -22.14 -22.67 -10.07
C ASN A 219 -21.31 -21.39 -9.86
N TYR A 220 -21.54 -20.64 -8.76
CA TYR A 220 -20.79 -19.45 -8.41
C TYR A 220 -19.89 -19.63 -7.18
N TYR A 221 -20.29 -20.48 -6.24
CA TYR A 221 -19.53 -20.61 -5.00
C TYR A 221 -18.20 -21.34 -5.26
N ILE A 222 -17.09 -20.68 -4.96
CA ILE A 222 -15.75 -21.28 -4.94
C ILE A 222 -15.31 -21.38 -3.47
N THR A 223 -15.14 -22.62 -3.00
CA THR A 223 -14.63 -22.96 -1.67
C THR A 223 -13.14 -22.64 -1.55
N GLN A 224 -12.61 -22.61 -0.32
CA GLN A 224 -11.18 -22.37 -0.08
C GLN A 224 -10.30 -23.46 -0.74
N ASP A 225 -10.72 -24.72 -0.71
CA ASP A 225 -9.99 -25.83 -1.33
C ASP A 225 -10.00 -25.74 -2.86
N GLU A 226 -11.12 -25.32 -3.45
CA GLU A 226 -11.19 -25.04 -4.88
C GLU A 226 -10.30 -23.85 -5.26
N TRP A 227 -10.31 -22.75 -4.48
CA TRP A 227 -9.37 -21.64 -4.69
C TRP A 227 -7.91 -22.09 -4.62
N THR A 228 -7.57 -22.94 -3.65
CA THR A 228 -6.23 -23.53 -3.50
C THR A 228 -5.86 -24.36 -4.72
N THR A 229 -6.78 -25.19 -5.21
CA THR A 229 -6.60 -26.03 -6.41
C THR A 229 -6.42 -25.18 -7.66
N LEU A 230 -7.26 -24.15 -7.83
CA LEU A 230 -7.17 -23.22 -8.96
C LEU A 230 -5.85 -22.45 -8.92
N TRP A 231 -5.42 -21.98 -7.74
CA TRP A 231 -4.16 -21.25 -7.60
C TRP A 231 -2.95 -22.14 -7.84
N LYS A 232 -2.90 -23.33 -7.24
CA LYS A 232 -1.88 -24.36 -7.49
C LYS A 232 -1.72 -24.61 -8.98
N ARG A 233 -2.83 -24.85 -9.69
CA ARG A 233 -2.83 -25.10 -11.14
C ARG A 233 -2.39 -23.87 -11.94
N ALA A 234 -2.86 -22.68 -11.57
CA ALA A 234 -2.51 -21.44 -12.25
C ALA A 234 -1.03 -21.11 -12.11
N MET A 235 -0.43 -21.40 -10.95
CA MET A 235 0.99 -21.23 -10.68
C MET A 235 1.85 -22.40 -11.15
N LYS A 236 1.24 -23.54 -11.51
CA LYS A 236 1.94 -24.80 -11.84
C LYS A 236 2.82 -25.31 -10.68
N LEU A 237 2.33 -25.18 -9.45
CA LEU A 237 3.06 -25.62 -8.25
C LEU A 237 2.95 -27.14 -8.07
N ASP A 238 4.04 -27.75 -7.64
CA ASP A 238 4.09 -29.14 -7.20
C ASP A 238 3.53 -29.31 -5.77
N TYR A 239 3.60 -28.27 -4.95
CA TYR A 239 3.03 -28.22 -3.59
C TYR A 239 1.64 -27.57 -3.53
N SER A 240 0.92 -27.77 -2.44
CA SER A 240 -0.36 -27.08 -2.16
C SER A 240 -0.10 -25.75 -1.46
N PRO A 241 -0.37 -24.59 -2.09
CA PRO A 241 -0.16 -23.27 -1.48
C PRO A 241 -1.19 -22.99 -0.40
N VAL A 242 -0.91 -21.99 0.44
CA VAL A 242 -1.90 -21.48 1.41
C VAL A 242 -2.74 -20.41 0.72
N VAL A 243 -4.05 -20.62 0.69
CA VAL A 243 -5.01 -19.61 0.20
C VAL A 243 -5.99 -19.31 1.30
N ASN A 244 -6.29 -18.03 1.50
CA ASN A 244 -7.28 -17.58 2.46
C ASN A 244 -8.37 -16.79 1.73
N VAL A 245 -9.63 -17.13 1.96
CA VAL A 245 -10.77 -16.40 1.38
C VAL A 245 -11.77 -16.09 2.48
N LYS A 246 -12.14 -14.82 2.60
CA LYS A 246 -13.07 -14.35 3.63
C LYS A 246 -14.11 -13.43 3.02
N LYS A 247 -15.36 -13.56 3.50
CA LYS A 247 -16.40 -12.58 3.19
C LYS A 247 -16.05 -11.26 3.87
N VAL A 248 -16.11 -10.16 3.12
CA VAL A 248 -16.02 -8.82 3.70
C VAL A 248 -17.31 -8.54 4.45
N LYS A 249 -17.19 -8.24 5.74
CA LYS A 249 -18.33 -7.87 6.59
C LYS A 249 -18.37 -6.34 6.73
N PRO A 250 -19.57 -5.72 6.71
CA PRO A 250 -19.75 -4.37 7.21
C PRO A 250 -19.28 -4.28 8.66
N LYS A 251 -18.52 -3.25 9.01
CA LYS A 251 -18.34 -2.85 10.42
C LYS A 251 -19.37 -1.77 10.72
N GLU A 252 -20.02 -1.86 11.88
CA GLU A 252 -20.93 -0.83 12.39
C GLU A 252 -20.15 0.36 12.99
N ASN A 253 -18.96 0.11 13.58
CA ASN A 253 -18.11 1.13 14.21
C ASN A 253 -16.75 1.27 13.50
N LEU A 254 -16.42 2.50 13.12
CA LEU A 254 -15.25 2.88 12.30
C LEU A 254 -14.04 3.37 13.11
N GLU A 255 -14.17 3.46 14.44
CA GLU A 255 -13.22 4.17 15.32
C GLU A 255 -11.86 3.45 15.48
N ASP A 256 -11.80 2.12 15.38
CA ASP A 256 -10.58 1.33 15.67
C ASP A 256 -9.49 1.35 14.58
N VAL A 257 -9.73 1.98 13.42
CA VAL A 257 -8.73 2.04 12.34
C VAL A 257 -7.77 3.19 12.59
N LYS A 258 -6.69 2.92 13.32
CA LYS A 258 -5.73 3.90 13.82
C LYS A 258 -4.94 4.69 12.76
N THR A 259 -5.08 4.45 11.45
CA THR A 259 -4.09 4.93 10.45
C THR A 259 -4.59 5.74 9.26
N TYR A 260 -5.89 5.97 9.09
CA TYR A 260 -6.41 6.68 7.89
C TYR A 260 -7.31 7.86 8.25
N GLU A 261 -7.31 8.88 7.38
CA GLU A 261 -8.04 10.13 7.51
C GLU A 261 -9.54 9.88 7.78
N ASP A 262 -10.18 10.64 8.65
CA ASP A 262 -11.56 10.35 9.07
C ASP A 262 -12.62 10.61 7.97
N ASP A 263 -12.25 11.39 6.95
CA ASP A 263 -13.01 11.54 5.69
C ASP A 263 -12.97 10.25 4.85
N PHE A 264 -11.91 9.45 5.04
CA PHE A 264 -11.83 8.09 4.54
C PHE A 264 -12.76 7.17 5.32
N LYS A 265 -12.89 7.35 6.64
CA LYS A 265 -13.69 6.48 7.53
C LYS A 265 -15.21 6.64 7.34
N ARG A 266 -15.75 7.86 7.24
CA ARG A 266 -17.21 8.09 7.27
C ARG A 266 -18.03 7.47 6.12
N ALA A 267 -17.42 7.14 4.98
CA ALA A 267 -18.16 6.90 3.75
C ALA A 267 -18.26 5.43 3.26
N ILE A 268 -17.59 4.45 3.89
CA ILE A 268 -17.66 3.07 3.37
C ILE A 268 -18.23 2.15 4.46
N LYS A 269 -19.41 1.59 4.19
CA LYS A 269 -20.06 0.59 5.06
C LYS A 269 -19.42 -0.81 4.96
N GLU A 270 -18.21 -0.93 4.39
CA GLU A 270 -17.52 -2.20 4.06
C GLU A 270 -15.98 -2.17 4.31
N GLN A 271 -15.50 -1.37 5.28
CA GLN A 271 -14.12 -0.83 5.23
C GLN A 271 -12.93 -1.71 5.52
N ASN A 272 -13.02 -2.82 6.24
CA ASN A 272 -11.78 -3.49 6.61
C ASN A 272 -11.06 -4.11 5.40
N ALA A 273 -11.79 -4.69 4.46
CA ALA A 273 -11.16 -5.35 3.31
C ALA A 273 -10.70 -4.37 2.23
N VAL A 274 -11.43 -3.28 2.01
CA VAL A 274 -11.00 -2.18 1.11
C VAL A 274 -9.73 -1.56 1.66
N LEU A 275 -9.69 -1.27 2.96
CA LEU A 275 -8.48 -0.81 3.63
C LEU A 275 -7.38 -1.85 3.55
N GLU A 276 -7.66 -3.13 3.84
CA GLU A 276 -6.65 -4.19 3.82
C GLU A 276 -6.03 -4.44 2.45
N VAL A 277 -6.80 -4.40 1.35
CA VAL A 277 -6.18 -4.50 0.01
C VAL A 277 -5.47 -3.21 -0.39
N SER A 278 -5.89 -2.07 0.16
CA SER A 278 -5.28 -0.77 -0.12
C SER A 278 -4.07 -0.50 0.79
N LYS A 279 -3.82 -1.36 1.78
CA LYS A 279 -2.52 -1.45 2.46
C LYS A 279 -1.52 -1.92 1.41
N TYR A 280 -0.45 -1.15 1.32
CA TYR A 280 0.56 -1.17 0.28
C TYR A 280 1.05 -2.54 -0.21
N PRO A 281 1.54 -2.59 -1.47
CA PRO A 281 2.34 -3.72 -1.92
C PRO A 281 3.67 -3.89 -1.14
N VAL A 282 4.16 -2.88 -0.43
CA VAL A 282 5.25 -3.01 0.55
C VAL A 282 5.06 -1.95 1.64
N LYS A 283 4.93 -2.31 2.93
CA LYS A 283 4.89 -1.31 4.00
C LYS A 283 6.31 -0.84 4.32
N ASP A 284 6.46 0.41 4.73
CA ASP A 284 7.73 0.98 5.19
C ASP A 284 8.37 0.20 6.35
N THR A 285 7.54 -0.36 7.23
CA THR A 285 7.97 -1.28 8.29
C THR A 285 8.45 -2.63 7.79
N ASP A 286 8.03 -3.04 6.59
CA ASP A 286 8.41 -4.31 5.99
C ASP A 286 9.73 -4.16 5.21
N VAL A 287 10.00 -2.97 4.65
CA VAL A 287 11.26 -2.62 3.96
C VAL A 287 12.43 -2.47 4.92
N ILE A 288 12.27 -1.66 5.96
CA ILE A 288 13.31 -1.43 6.98
C ILE A 288 12.73 -1.65 8.38
N LYS A 289 13.48 -2.27 9.29
CA LYS A 289 13.12 -2.52 10.70
C LYS A 289 14.05 -1.74 11.63
N GLY A 290 13.52 -1.22 12.73
CA GLY A 290 14.29 -0.39 13.67
C GLY A 290 14.52 1.02 13.15
N SER A 291 15.31 1.81 13.87
CA SER A 291 15.62 3.22 13.58
C SER A 291 17.07 3.44 13.13
N GLU A 292 17.78 2.36 12.79
CA GLU A 292 19.20 2.36 12.48
C GLU A 292 19.47 1.69 11.14
N VAL A 293 20.65 1.99 10.59
CA VAL A 293 21.17 1.34 9.40
C VAL A 293 21.73 -0.04 9.76
N THR A 294 21.23 -1.09 9.10
CA THR A 294 21.69 -2.47 9.33
C THR A 294 21.94 -3.20 8.03
N ASP A 295 22.88 -4.15 8.02
CA ASP A 295 23.18 -4.99 6.85
C ASP A 295 21.93 -5.74 6.37
N GLU A 296 21.12 -6.26 7.30
CA GLU A 296 19.84 -6.89 7.00
C GLU A 296 18.92 -5.93 6.21
N ASN A 297 18.79 -4.68 6.65
CA ASN A 297 17.95 -3.71 5.94
C ASN A 297 18.55 -3.33 4.57
N ILE A 298 19.88 -3.22 4.45
CA ILE A 298 20.60 -2.95 3.18
C ILE A 298 20.32 -4.06 2.16
N GLU A 299 20.42 -5.32 2.56
CA GLU A 299 20.04 -6.46 1.73
C GLU A 299 18.57 -6.41 1.31
N THR A 300 17.69 -6.04 2.26
CA THR A 300 16.24 -5.95 2.01
C THR A 300 15.92 -4.93 0.94
N VAL A 301 16.45 -3.70 1.06
CA VAL A 301 16.18 -2.65 0.08
C VAL A 301 16.71 -3.04 -1.30
N LYS A 302 17.90 -3.64 -1.36
CA LYS A 302 18.51 -4.08 -2.62
C LYS A 302 17.68 -5.15 -3.32
N ALA A 303 17.27 -6.19 -2.57
CA ALA A 303 16.48 -7.29 -3.11
C ALA A 303 15.09 -6.81 -3.59
N LEU A 304 14.40 -6.01 -2.77
CA LEU A 304 13.07 -5.51 -3.12
C LEU A 304 13.10 -4.50 -4.28
N ASP A 305 14.08 -3.59 -4.30
CA ASP A 305 14.21 -2.61 -5.39
C ASP A 305 14.44 -3.31 -6.73
N ALA A 306 15.33 -4.30 -6.78
CA ALA A 306 15.59 -5.10 -7.98
C ALA A 306 14.37 -5.93 -8.38
N ALA A 307 13.78 -6.69 -7.44
CA ALA A 307 12.70 -7.61 -7.74
C ALA A 307 11.43 -6.91 -8.21
N LEU A 308 11.12 -5.74 -7.64
CA LEU A 308 9.93 -4.98 -8.01
C LEU A 308 10.15 -4.14 -9.26
N SER A 309 11.39 -3.87 -9.69
CA SER A 309 11.68 -3.00 -10.83
C SER A 309 10.89 -3.39 -12.09
N TYR A 310 10.32 -2.38 -12.76
CA TYR A 310 9.50 -2.50 -13.98
C TYR A 310 8.23 -3.37 -13.87
N LYS A 311 7.74 -3.64 -12.65
CA LYS A 311 6.51 -4.41 -12.43
C LYS A 311 5.37 -3.52 -11.95
N ARG A 312 4.14 -3.81 -12.39
CA ARG A 312 2.90 -3.16 -11.92
C ARG A 312 2.31 -3.95 -10.75
N LEU A 313 2.41 -3.38 -9.56
CA LEU A 313 2.12 -4.07 -8.29
C LEU A 313 0.62 -4.21 -8.04
N ILE A 314 -0.19 -3.28 -8.54
CA ILE A 314 -1.65 -3.32 -8.45
C ILE A 314 -2.30 -3.63 -9.80
N GLY A 315 -3.57 -4.02 -9.77
CA GLY A 315 -4.33 -4.23 -11.00
C GLY A 315 -5.82 -4.37 -10.79
N TYR A 316 -6.58 -3.77 -11.71
CA TYR A 316 -8.04 -3.86 -11.76
C TYR A 316 -8.49 -4.78 -12.90
N GLY A 317 -9.58 -5.52 -12.69
CA GLY A 317 -10.22 -6.35 -13.72
C GLY A 317 -11.74 -6.42 -13.60
N GLY A 318 -12.40 -6.77 -14.72
CA GLY A 318 -13.86 -6.80 -14.82
C GLY A 318 -14.50 -5.45 -14.47
N LEU A 319 -15.63 -5.50 -13.77
CA LEU A 319 -16.42 -4.33 -13.38
C LEU A 319 -15.61 -3.23 -12.69
N LEU A 320 -14.63 -3.60 -11.85
CA LEU A 320 -13.81 -2.61 -11.13
C LEU A 320 -12.90 -1.83 -12.09
N LYS A 321 -12.41 -2.47 -13.16
CA LYS A 321 -11.62 -1.80 -14.21
C LYS A 321 -12.47 -0.87 -15.06
N GLU A 322 -13.71 -1.27 -15.34
CA GLU A 322 -14.67 -0.45 -16.09
C GLU A 322 -14.99 0.83 -15.33
N ILE A 323 -15.35 0.71 -14.05
CA ILE A 323 -15.66 1.87 -13.20
C ILE A 323 -14.42 2.73 -12.96
N HIS A 324 -13.23 2.15 -12.77
CA HIS A 324 -12.00 2.93 -12.66
C HIS A 324 -11.76 3.84 -13.88
N LYS A 325 -12.05 3.34 -15.09
CA LYS A 325 -11.94 4.13 -16.32
C LYS A 325 -13.04 5.18 -16.44
N GLU A 326 -14.27 4.81 -16.10
CA GLU A 326 -15.43 5.70 -16.15
C GLU A 326 -15.28 6.90 -15.23
N LEU A 327 -14.79 6.66 -14.00
CA LEU A 327 -14.50 7.71 -13.03
C LEU A 327 -13.24 8.54 -13.37
N ASN A 328 -12.58 8.25 -14.50
CA ASN A 328 -11.35 8.90 -14.96
C ASN A 328 -10.22 8.92 -13.92
N LEU A 329 -10.18 7.91 -13.04
CA LEU A 329 -9.18 7.84 -11.98
C LEU A 329 -7.77 7.67 -12.59
N GLY A 330 -6.82 8.49 -12.15
CA GLY A 330 -5.45 8.50 -12.67
C GLY A 330 -4.63 7.22 -12.37
N ASP A 331 -3.33 7.23 -12.70
CA ASP A 331 -2.43 6.13 -12.30
C ASP A 331 -2.02 6.27 -10.83
N ALA A 332 -2.36 5.28 -10.00
CA ALA A 332 -2.09 5.31 -8.57
C ALA A 332 -0.68 4.79 -8.19
N GLU A 333 0.06 4.14 -9.09
CA GLU A 333 1.45 3.72 -8.85
C GLU A 333 2.46 4.79 -9.29
N ASP A 334 2.29 5.34 -10.49
CA ASP A 334 3.29 6.23 -11.11
C ASP A 334 2.80 7.68 -11.36
N GLY A 335 1.50 7.94 -11.14
CA GLY A 335 0.88 9.24 -11.40
C GLY A 335 1.12 10.30 -10.33
N ASP A 336 0.17 11.24 -10.22
CA ASP A 336 0.23 12.34 -9.24
C ASP A 336 0.08 11.84 -7.80
N LEU A 337 0.97 12.30 -6.91
CA LEU A 337 0.97 11.99 -5.48
C LEU A 337 0.50 13.18 -4.63
N ILE A 338 0.21 14.34 -5.22
CA ILE A 338 -0.31 15.53 -4.54
C ILE A 338 -1.83 15.42 -4.41
N ASN A 339 -2.55 15.20 -5.51
CA ASN A 339 -3.99 15.05 -5.46
C ASN A 339 -4.36 13.58 -5.22
N ILE A 340 -4.70 13.30 -3.96
CA ILE A 340 -5.19 11.97 -3.52
C ILE A 340 -6.68 11.82 -3.83
N SER A 341 -7.46 12.89 -3.73
CA SER A 341 -8.86 12.97 -4.13
C SER A 341 -9.01 13.90 -5.34
N GLU A 342 -9.99 13.63 -6.19
CA GLU A 342 -10.28 14.43 -7.40
C GLU A 342 -11.35 15.52 -7.16
N GLU A 343 -11.67 15.82 -5.89
CA GLU A 343 -12.61 16.89 -5.55
C GLU A 343 -11.90 18.24 -5.63
N ASP A 344 -12.20 18.98 -6.69
CA ASP A 344 -11.51 20.18 -7.14
C ASP A 344 -11.96 21.45 -6.40
N GLU A 345 -11.97 21.43 -5.07
CA GLU A 345 -12.35 22.58 -4.24
C GLU A 345 -11.21 23.61 -4.06
N VAL A 346 -10.10 23.44 -4.78
CA VAL A 346 -8.85 24.21 -4.60
C VAL A 346 -9.00 25.67 -5.06
N ALA A 347 -10.09 26.01 -5.76
CA ALA A 347 -10.42 27.37 -6.18
C ALA A 347 -10.76 28.32 -5.00
N ASN A 348 -11.10 27.79 -3.82
CA ASN A 348 -11.55 28.58 -2.67
C ASN A 348 -10.50 28.74 -1.54
N GLY A 349 -9.25 28.29 -1.74
CA GLY A 349 -8.21 28.43 -0.73
C GLY A 349 -7.90 29.89 -0.43
N VAL A 350 -8.03 30.29 0.85
CA VAL A 350 -7.95 31.71 1.25
C VAL A 350 -6.49 32.18 1.38
N PHE A 351 -5.58 31.28 1.76
CA PHE A 351 -4.14 31.55 1.94
C PHE A 351 -3.29 30.32 1.60
N GLU A 352 -2.06 30.56 1.16
CA GLU A 352 -1.03 29.53 1.00
C GLU A 352 -0.20 29.39 2.29
N VAL A 353 0.09 28.15 2.69
CA VAL A 353 0.99 27.83 3.80
C VAL A 353 2.15 27.03 3.23
N VAL A 354 3.37 27.56 3.35
CA VAL A 354 4.58 26.88 2.89
C VAL A 354 5.29 26.30 4.10
N ALA A 355 5.58 25.00 4.08
CA ALA A 355 6.37 24.34 5.10
C ALA A 355 7.58 23.66 4.47
N LYS A 356 8.78 23.91 5.02
CA LYS A 356 10.04 23.32 4.52
C LYS A 356 10.68 22.45 5.59
N TRP A 357 11.23 21.32 5.17
CA TRP A 357 11.98 20.43 6.03
C TRP A 357 13.27 21.12 6.49
N HIS A 358 13.46 21.21 7.80
CA HIS A 358 14.67 21.75 8.42
C HIS A 358 15.53 20.60 8.96
N PRO A 359 16.67 20.27 8.34
CA PRO A 359 17.49 19.10 8.72
C PRO A 359 17.96 19.13 10.18
N GLY A 360 18.36 20.31 10.69
CA GLY A 360 18.82 20.46 12.08
C GLY A 360 17.73 20.22 13.13
N MET A 361 16.50 20.70 12.89
CA MET A 361 15.36 20.50 13.79
C MET A 361 14.65 19.15 13.58
N LYS A 362 14.96 18.46 12.46
CA LYS A 362 14.25 17.27 11.97
C LYS A 362 12.73 17.49 11.98
N ASN A 363 12.30 18.62 11.42
CA ASN A 363 10.88 18.97 11.36
C ASN A 363 10.56 19.91 10.19
N TYR A 364 9.28 20.01 9.85
CA TYR A 364 8.78 20.98 8.88
C TYR A 364 8.49 22.32 9.58
N VAL A 365 9.10 23.39 9.11
CA VAL A 365 8.95 24.76 9.62
C VAL A 365 8.16 25.58 8.61
N VAL A 366 7.23 26.42 9.08
CA VAL A 366 6.35 27.27 8.26
C VAL A 366 7.07 28.57 7.85
N TYR A 367 6.83 29.02 6.62
CA TYR A 367 7.41 30.20 5.97
C TYR A 367 6.34 31.09 5.36
#